data_AF-A0A964JHM0-F1
#
_entry.id   AF-A0A964JHM0-F1
#
_cell.length_a   1.000
_cell.length_b   1.000
_cell.length_c   1.000
_cell.angle_alpha   90.00
_cell.angle_beta   90.00
_cell.angle_gamma   90.00
#
_symmetry.space_group_name_H-M   'P 1'
#
loop_
_entity.id
_entity.type
_entity.pdbx_description
1 polymer ?
#
loop_
_entity_poly.entity_id
_entity_poly.type
_entity_poly.pdbx_seq_one_letter_code
_entity_poly.pdbx_strand_id
1 'polypeptide(L)'
;MRIQSILRVGWQRRFIDLQEFSKLIEGVIRKSYANWCDESIPALSNKTPRQAIQTSAGLERVKGLLRSYQAGEKEQAKEQGRAEVSYDFLWIALDIKS
;
A
#
# COMPACT_ATOMS: atom_id res chain seq x y z
N MET A 1 23.59 48.75 -28.99
CA MET A 1 22.83 49.00 -27.75
C MET A 1 21.34 48.77 -28.01
N ARG A 2 20.76 47.66 -27.52
CA ARG A 2 19.34 47.53 -27.14
C ARG A 2 19.19 46.33 -26.20
N ILE A 3 19.34 46.65 -24.92
CA ILE A 3 18.76 46.11 -23.67
C ILE A 3 18.33 44.63 -23.62
N GLN A 4 18.83 43.97 -22.57
CA GLN A 4 18.62 42.59 -22.15
C GLN A 4 17.21 42.31 -21.56
N SER A 5 16.98 41.02 -21.28
CA SER A 5 16.30 40.45 -20.09
C SER A 5 15.10 39.55 -20.44
N ILE A 6 15.30 38.22 -20.52
CA ILE A 6 15.13 37.24 -19.43
C ILE A 6 13.71 37.23 -18.86
N LEU A 7 12.88 36.30 -19.34
CA LEU A 7 11.84 35.63 -18.55
C LEU A 7 11.73 34.16 -19.01
N ARG A 8 12.79 33.37 -18.79
CA ARG A 8 12.69 31.91 -18.65
C ARG A 8 12.93 31.56 -17.18
N VAL A 9 11.94 31.85 -16.35
CA VAL A 9 11.81 31.39 -14.96
C VAL A 9 10.35 31.68 -14.60
N GLY A 10 9.56 30.80 -14.00
CA GLY A 10 9.78 29.46 -13.49
C GLY A 10 8.39 29.03 -13.04
N TRP A 11 7.85 28.00 -13.65
CA TRP A 11 6.72 27.27 -13.11
C TRP A 11 7.12 25.80 -13.11
N GLN A 12 8.10 25.44 -12.26
CA GLN A 12 8.18 24.08 -11.73
C GLN A 12 6.94 23.84 -10.87
N ARG A 13 5.79 23.69 -11.52
CA ARG A 13 4.63 23.08 -10.89
C ARG A 13 4.97 21.59 -10.87
N ARG A 14 5.46 21.12 -9.72
CA ARG A 14 5.72 19.71 -9.44
C ARG A 14 4.35 19.00 -9.42
N PHE A 15 3.79 18.78 -10.61
CA PHE A 15 2.74 17.79 -10.79
C PHE A 15 3.46 16.45 -10.64
N ILE A 16 3.23 15.78 -9.52
CA ILE A 16 3.62 14.38 -9.38
C ILE A 16 2.77 13.63 -10.42
N ASP A 17 3.42 12.95 -11.35
CA ASP A 17 2.78 12.03 -12.28
C ASP A 17 1.99 10.97 -11.48
N LEU A 18 0.79 10.58 -11.93
CA LEU A 18 -0.04 9.56 -11.26
C LEU A 18 0.70 8.23 -11.06
N GLN A 19 1.62 7.87 -11.97
CA GLN A 19 2.52 6.72 -11.85
C GLN A 19 3.53 6.91 -10.71
N GLU A 20 4.16 8.07 -10.62
CA GLU A 20 5.10 8.38 -9.55
C GLU A 20 4.39 8.48 -8.19
N PHE A 21 3.17 9.02 -8.17
CA PHE A 21 2.34 9.03 -6.98
C PHE A 21 1.99 7.59 -6.53
N SER A 22 1.59 6.72 -7.45
CA SER A 22 1.32 5.31 -7.14
C SER A 22 2.54 4.61 -6.53
N LYS A 23 3.75 4.81 -7.09
CA LYS A 23 5.00 4.25 -6.51
C LYS A 23 5.31 4.79 -5.11
N LEU A 24 5.07 6.08 -4.87
CA LEU A 24 5.25 6.67 -3.54
C LEU A 24 4.29 6.03 -2.53
N ILE A 25 3.03 5.84 -2.90
CA ILE A 25 2.03 5.18 -2.06
C ILE A 25 2.40 3.71 -1.82
N GLU A 26 2.87 2.99 -2.83
CA GLU A 26 3.38 1.62 -2.66
C GLU A 26 4.51 1.56 -1.63
N GLY A 27 5.48 2.48 -1.71
CA GLY A 27 6.58 2.55 -0.74
C GLY A 27 6.09 2.80 0.69
N VAL A 28 5.11 3.69 0.87
CA VAL A 28 4.49 3.96 2.17
C VAL A 28 3.77 2.71 2.69
N ILE A 29 2.95 2.05 1.86
CA ILE A 29 2.24 0.82 2.24
C ILE A 29 3.23 -0.26 2.66
N ARG A 30 4.25 -0.54 1.84
CA ARG A 30 5.27 -1.56 2.18
C ARG A 30 5.97 -1.27 3.50
N LYS A 31 6.28 -0.01 3.79
CA LYS A 31 6.89 0.40 5.06
C LYS A 31 5.92 0.23 6.23
N SER A 32 4.66 0.64 6.08
CA SER A 32 3.63 0.51 7.11
C SER A 32 3.34 -0.95 7.47
N TYR A 33 3.48 -1.86 6.52
CA TYR A 33 3.21 -3.28 6.70
C TYR A 33 4.49 -4.13 6.93
N ALA A 34 5.65 -3.50 7.14
CA ALA A 34 6.94 -4.20 7.22
C ALA A 34 7.00 -5.27 8.33
N ASN A 35 6.38 -4.98 9.48
CA ASN A 35 6.34 -5.90 10.62
C ASN A 35 4.97 -6.57 10.80
N TRP A 36 4.06 -6.38 9.86
CA TRP A 36 2.65 -6.77 10.02
C TRP A 36 2.46 -8.24 10.41
N CYS A 37 3.31 -9.15 9.90
CA CYS A 37 3.25 -10.58 10.22
C CYS A 37 3.51 -10.89 11.69
N ASP A 38 4.18 -9.99 12.40
CA ASP A 38 4.69 -10.16 13.76
C ASP A 38 4.04 -9.16 14.75
N GLU A 39 3.13 -8.31 14.26
CA GLU A 39 2.33 -7.39 15.08
C GLU A 39 1.00 -8.01 15.48
N SER A 40 0.60 -7.82 16.75
CA SER A 40 -0.70 -8.25 17.24
C SER A 40 -1.83 -7.43 16.64
N ILE A 41 -2.82 -8.10 16.06
CA ILE A 41 -3.96 -7.45 15.39
C ILE A 41 -5.24 -7.72 16.19
N PRO A 42 -5.98 -6.68 16.64
CA PRO A 42 -7.23 -6.87 17.37
C PRO A 42 -8.26 -7.75 16.66
N ALA A 43 -8.40 -7.60 15.33
CA ALA A 43 -9.29 -8.42 14.51
C ALA A 43 -8.90 -9.92 14.47
N LEU A 44 -7.68 -10.27 14.87
CA LEU A 44 -7.19 -11.64 14.99
C LEU A 44 -7.16 -12.12 16.45
N SER A 45 -8.02 -11.57 17.31
CA SER A 45 -8.06 -11.86 18.75
C SER A 45 -6.71 -11.53 19.42
N ASN A 46 -6.11 -10.41 19.03
CA ASN A 46 -4.80 -9.93 19.50
C ASN A 46 -3.61 -10.87 19.21
N LYS A 47 -3.77 -11.83 18.29
CA LYS A 47 -2.66 -12.65 17.77
C LYS A 47 -1.95 -11.93 16.63
N THR A 48 -0.69 -12.31 16.41
CA THR A 48 -0.01 -11.97 15.16
C THR A 48 -0.56 -12.81 14.00
N PRO A 49 -0.45 -12.36 12.75
CA PRO A 49 -0.81 -13.19 11.60
C PRO A 49 -0.11 -14.56 11.60
N ARG A 50 1.19 -14.64 11.91
CA ARG A 50 1.92 -15.92 12.01
C ARG A 50 1.35 -16.88 13.05
N GLN A 51 0.86 -16.34 14.17
CA GLN A 51 0.20 -17.14 15.20
C GLN A 51 -1.23 -17.55 14.80
N ALA A 52 -1.95 -16.65 14.12
CA ALA A 52 -3.33 -16.91 13.70
C ALA A 52 -3.42 -18.03 12.66
N ILE A 53 -2.51 -18.07 11.67
CA ILE A 53 -2.54 -19.07 10.60
C ILE A 53 -2.32 -20.52 11.06
N GLN A 54 -1.91 -20.74 12.32
CA GLN A 54 -1.71 -22.08 12.89
C GLN A 54 -3.00 -22.90 13.06
N THR A 55 -4.16 -22.28 12.82
CA THR A 55 -5.47 -22.95 12.86
C THR A 55 -6.23 -22.62 11.59
N SER A 56 -7.05 -23.56 11.09
CA SER A 56 -7.86 -23.30 9.88
C SER A 56 -8.77 -22.09 10.03
N ALA A 57 -9.39 -21.92 11.21
CA ALA A 57 -10.25 -20.78 11.48
C ALA A 57 -9.47 -19.45 11.58
N GLY A 58 -8.23 -19.47 12.05
CA GLY A 58 -7.38 -18.28 12.08
C GLY A 58 -6.82 -17.94 10.70
N LEU A 59 -6.45 -18.95 9.91
CA LEU A 59 -6.06 -18.78 8.50
C LEU A 59 -7.16 -18.09 7.71
N GLU A 60 -8.40 -18.56 7.78
CA GLU A 60 -9.51 -17.94 7.05
C GLU A 60 -9.78 -16.49 7.51
N ARG A 61 -9.58 -16.17 8.80
CA ARG A 61 -9.64 -14.78 9.28
C ARG A 61 -8.52 -13.92 8.68
N VAL A 62 -7.29 -14.42 8.62
CA VAL A 62 -6.16 -13.72 8.00
C VAL A 62 -6.43 -13.47 6.52
N LYS A 63 -6.92 -14.48 5.78
CA LYS A 63 -7.30 -14.31 4.37
C LYS A 63 -8.40 -13.26 4.18
N GLY A 64 -9.43 -13.29 5.02
CA GLY A 64 -10.50 -12.30 5.02
C GLY A 64 -9.97 -10.88 5.26
N LEU A 65 -9.05 -10.72 6.20
CA LEU A 65 -8.40 -9.45 6.50
C LEU A 65 -7.59 -8.93 5.30
N LEU A 66 -6.78 -9.78 4.67
CA LEU A 66 -5.99 -9.40 3.47
C LEU A 66 -6.90 -8.99 2.30
N ARG A 67 -7.99 -9.72 2.06
CA ARG A 67 -8.99 -9.34 1.05
C ARG A 67 -9.66 -8.01 1.36
N SER A 68 -9.89 -7.70 2.64
CA SER A 68 -10.45 -6.40 3.04
C SER A 68 -9.49 -5.24 2.74
N TYR A 69 -8.18 -5.44 2.93
CA TYR A 69 -7.17 -4.45 2.54
C TYR A 69 -7.13 -4.23 1.04
N GLN A 70 -7.16 -5.32 0.26
CA GLN A 70 -7.21 -5.26 -1.20
C GLN A 70 -8.46 -4.53 -1.71
N ALA A 71 -9.63 -4.79 -1.10
CA ALA A 71 -10.86 -4.09 -1.45
C ALA A 71 -10.78 -2.59 -1.14
N GLY A 72 -10.30 -2.21 0.04
CA GLY A 72 -10.14 -0.81 0.42
C GLY A 72 -9.09 -0.07 -0.42
N GLU A 73 -8.01 -0.75 -0.83
CA GLU A 73 -7.01 -0.19 -1.73
C GLU A 73 -7.57 0.01 -3.14
N LYS A 74 -8.37 -0.93 -3.64
CA LYS A 74 -9.06 -0.78 -4.94
C LYS A 74 -10.00 0.42 -4.99
N GLU A 75 -10.78 0.64 -3.94
CA GLU A 75 -11.66 1.81 -3.82
C GLU A 75 -10.85 3.11 -3.76
N GLN A 76 -9.84 3.18 -2.89
CA GLN A 76 -8.97 4.35 -2.76
C GLN A 76 -8.20 4.68 -4.04
N ALA A 77 -7.63 3.68 -4.71
CA ALA A 77 -6.89 3.87 -5.96
C ALA A 77 -7.80 4.43 -7.07
N LYS A 78 -9.05 3.91 -7.16
CA LYS A 78 -10.07 4.41 -8.07
C LYS A 78 -10.43 5.88 -7.79
N GLU A 79 -10.66 6.24 -6.53
CA GLU A 79 -10.97 7.62 -6.13
C GLU A 79 -9.82 8.59 -6.41
N GLN A 80 -8.58 8.11 -6.26
CA GLN A 80 -7.36 8.91 -6.47
C GLN A 80 -6.89 8.91 -7.95
N GLY A 81 -7.54 8.13 -8.82
CA GLY A 81 -7.14 8.00 -10.23
C GLY A 81 -5.74 7.41 -10.43
N ARG A 82 -5.27 6.57 -9.50
CA ARG A 82 -3.94 5.92 -9.55
C ARG A 82 -4.08 4.41 -9.73
N ALA A 83 -2.97 3.75 -10.07
CA ALA A 83 -2.92 2.30 -10.06
C ALA A 83 -3.03 1.74 -8.63
N GLU A 84 -3.69 0.58 -8.51
CA GLU A 84 -3.81 -0.19 -7.27
C GLU A 84 -2.44 -0.71 -6.82
N VAL A 85 -2.16 -0.64 -5.53
CA VAL A 85 -1.00 -1.27 -4.91
C VAL A 85 -1.33 -2.72 -4.57
N SER A 86 -0.50 -3.67 -5.04
CA SER A 86 -0.68 -5.08 -4.69
C SER A 86 -0.27 -5.36 -3.24
N TYR A 87 -1.11 -6.12 -2.55
CA TYR A 87 -0.86 -6.68 -1.22
C TYR A 87 -0.29 -8.11 -1.24
N ASP A 88 0.11 -8.62 -2.42
CA ASP A 88 0.66 -9.99 -2.57
C ASP A 88 1.87 -10.26 -1.68
N PHE A 89 2.64 -9.22 -1.35
CA PHE A 89 3.78 -9.34 -0.45
C PHE A 89 3.41 -9.88 0.94
N LEU A 90 2.18 -9.62 1.43
CA LEU A 90 1.71 -10.16 2.71
C LEU A 90 1.30 -11.63 2.62
N TRP A 91 0.70 -12.04 1.50
CA TRP A 91 0.39 -13.44 1.23
C TRP A 91 1.69 -14.27 1.16
N ILE A 92 2.69 -13.76 0.44
CA ILE A 92 4.03 -14.36 0.32
C ILE A 92 4.75 -14.41 1.67
N ALA A 93 4.70 -13.34 2.47
CA ALA A 93 5.40 -13.28 3.77
C ALA A 93 4.88 -14.32 4.79
N LEU A 94 3.65 -14.81 4.60
CA LEU A 94 3.02 -15.86 5.39
C LEU A 94 3.03 -17.24 4.72
N ASP A 95 3.54 -17.33 3.48
CA ASP A 95 3.50 -18.55 2.65
C ASP A 95 2.09 -19.14 2.49
N ILE A 96 1.10 -18.26 2.22
CA ILE A 96 -0.31 -18.64 2.02
C ILE A 96 -0.84 -18.19 0.67
N LYS A 97 -1.81 -18.93 0.12
CA LYS A 97 -2.42 -18.65 -1.18
C LYS A 97 -3.61 -17.69 -1.08
N SER A 98 -3.71 -16.76 -2.04
CA SER A 98 -4.80 -15.78 -2.19
C SER A 98 -6.12 -16.41 -2.61
#